data_AF-A0A2G9IHS3-F1
#
_entry.id   AF-A0A2G9IHS3-F1
#
_cell.length_a   1.000
_cell.length_b   1.000
_cell.length_c   1.000
_cell.angle_alpha   90.00
_cell.angle_beta   90.00
_cell.angle_gamma   90.00
#
_symmetry.space_group_name_H-M   'P 1'
#
loop_
_entity.id
_entity.type
_entity.pdbx_description
1 polymer ?
#
loop_
_entity_poly.entity_id
_entity_poly.type
_entity_poly.pdbx_seq_one_letter_code
_entity_poly.pdbx_strand_id
1 'polypeptide(L)'
;MSHVEDGILYSIPVLSTIKVSELKALIKYAELSGKACILMFHSIVEDGKIRDNWDYELTKFVHLCKFLVEEREKQHLDVVTSMEIFQRLK
;
A
#
# COMPACT_ATOMS: atom_id res chain seq x y z
N MET A 1 -0.22 22.04 0.01
CA MET A 1 0.78 22.01 1.10
C MET A 1 1.59 20.74 0.88
N SER A 2 2.83 20.88 0.42
CA SER A 2 3.71 19.78 0.01
C SER A 2 4.23 19.06 1.26
N HIS A 3 3.67 17.89 1.57
CA HIS A 3 4.00 17.08 2.76
C HIS A 3 5.34 16.34 2.66
N VAL A 4 6.30 16.83 1.87
CA VAL A 4 7.69 16.34 1.87
C VAL A 4 8.53 17.36 2.62
N GLU A 5 8.22 17.54 3.91
CA GLU A 5 9.17 18.20 4.80
C GLU A 5 10.38 17.24 4.93
N ASP A 6 11.55 17.75 4.54
CA ASP A 6 12.86 17.10 4.65
C ASP A 6 13.19 15.93 3.69
N GLY A 7 12.38 15.69 2.65
CA GLY A 7 12.72 14.66 1.65
C GLY A 7 12.46 13.22 2.12
N ILE A 8 11.67 13.05 3.17
CA ILE A 8 11.38 11.74 3.78
C ILE A 8 10.06 11.18 3.24
N LEU A 9 10.05 9.89 2.89
CA LEU A 9 8.84 9.14 2.57
C LEU A 9 8.51 8.16 3.70
N TYR A 10 7.32 8.30 4.27
CA TYR A 10 6.82 7.38 5.30
C TYR A 10 6.04 6.23 4.67
N SER A 11 6.19 5.04 5.23
CA SER A 11 5.44 3.86 4.84
C SER A 11 4.72 3.24 6.03
N ILE A 12 3.60 2.58 5.74
CA ILE A 12 2.71 1.98 6.72
C ILE A 12 3.01 0.48 6.76
N PRO A 13 3.49 -0.06 7.90
CA PRO A 13 3.74 -1.48 8.03
C PRO A 13 2.44 -2.28 7.96
N VAL A 14 2.43 -3.35 7.18
CA VAL A 14 1.29 -4.25 7.07
C VAL A 14 1.55 -5.49 7.91
N LEU A 15 0.72 -5.69 8.94
CA LEU A 15 0.82 -6.81 9.86
C LEU A 15 -0.07 -8.00 9.43
N SER A 16 0.26 -9.18 9.93
CA SER A 16 -0.41 -10.45 9.60
C SER A 16 -1.94 -10.45 9.82
N THR A 17 -2.39 -9.70 10.82
CA THR A 17 -3.81 -9.60 11.21
C THR A 17 -4.61 -8.63 10.34
N ILE A 18 -3.94 -7.77 9.57
CA ILE A 18 -4.61 -6.76 8.74
C ILE A 18 -5.39 -7.45 7.61
N LYS A 19 -6.63 -7.02 7.42
CA LYS A 19 -7.51 -7.51 6.36
C LYS A 19 -7.31 -6.69 5.09
N VAL A 20 -7.52 -7.34 3.95
CA VAL A 20 -7.53 -6.68 2.65
C VAL A 20 -8.52 -5.50 2.60
N SER A 21 -9.67 -5.62 3.26
CA SER A 21 -10.67 -4.54 3.35
C SER A 21 -10.15 -3.29 4.06
N GLU A 22 -9.32 -3.46 5.08
CA GLU A 22 -8.73 -2.34 5.84
C GLU A 22 -7.68 -1.63 5.00
N LEU A 23 -6.85 -2.37 4.26
CA LEU A 23 -5.90 -1.80 3.30
C LEU A 23 -6.62 -1.03 2.18
N LYS A 24 -7.71 -1.59 1.64
CA LYS A 24 -8.54 -0.90 0.64
C LYS A 24 -9.12 0.41 1.18
N ALA A 25 -9.61 0.42 2.41
CA ALA A 25 -10.14 1.63 3.04
C ALA A 25 -9.05 2.70 3.23
N LEU A 26 -7.85 2.29 3.66
CA LEU A 26 -6.69 3.17 3.79
C LEU A 26 -6.27 3.79 2.44
N ILE A 27 -6.22 2.99 1.38
CA ILE A 27 -5.90 3.45 0.02
C ILE A 27 -6.93 4.48 -0.45
N LYS A 28 -8.23 4.19 -0.30
CA LYS A 28 -9.30 5.13 -0.65
C LYS A 28 -9.24 6.42 0.16
N TYR A 29 -8.90 6.33 1.44
CA TYR A 29 -8.71 7.52 2.26
C TYR A 29 -7.55 8.39 1.75
N ALA A 30 -6.43 7.77 1.37
CA ALA A 30 -5.28 8.48 0.81
C ALA A 30 -5.62 9.15 -0.54
N GLU A 31 -6.34 8.44 -1.42
CA GLU A 31 -6.88 8.96 -2.68
C GLU A 31 -7.76 10.20 -2.44
N LEU A 32 -8.79 10.08 -1.59
CA LEU A 32 -9.71 11.18 -1.25
C LEU A 32 -8.99 12.36 -0.59
N SER A 33 -7.88 12.10 0.10
CA SER A 33 -7.07 13.12 0.76
C SER A 33 -5.95 13.69 -0.12
N GLY A 34 -5.80 13.22 -1.37
CA GLY A 34 -4.72 13.64 -2.27
C GLY A 34 -3.32 13.29 -1.75
N LYS A 35 -3.17 12.18 -1.01
CA LYS A 35 -1.90 11.74 -0.40
C LYS A 35 -1.35 10.51 -1.10
N ALA A 36 -0.03 10.41 -1.13
CA ALA A 36 0.64 9.15 -1.45
C ALA A 36 0.38 8.11 -0.34
N CYS A 37 0.15 6.85 -0.72
CA CYS A 37 0.01 5.73 0.20
C CYS A 37 1.12 4.71 -0.08
N ILE A 38 1.99 4.50 0.90
CA ILE A 38 3.11 3.54 0.80
C ILE A 38 2.87 2.45 1.83
N LEU A 39 2.64 1.22 1.35
CA LEU A 39 2.47 0.04 2.20
C LEU A 39 3.78 -0.75 2.24
N MET A 40 4.22 -1.13 3.44
CA MET A 40 5.40 -1.95 3.64
C MET A 40 4.98 -3.36 4.01
N PHE A 41 5.23 -4.30 3.10
CA PHE A 41 5.10 -5.74 3.36
C PHE A 41 6.49 -6.31 3.61
N HIS A 42 6.72 -6.86 4.80
CA HIS A 42 8.02 -7.43 5.14
C HIS A 42 8.23 -8.79 4.47
N SER A 43 7.23 -9.66 4.51
CA SER A 43 7.31 -11.00 3.93
C SER A 43 5.93 -11.44 3.44
N ILE A 44 5.87 -11.93 2.20
CA ILE A 44 4.68 -12.58 1.66
C ILE A 44 4.88 -14.08 1.77
N VAL A 45 3.99 -14.76 2.48
CA VAL A 45 4.09 -16.20 2.78
C VAL A 45 2.87 -16.95 2.25
N GLU A 46 3.00 -18.26 2.04
CA GLU A 46 1.84 -19.11 1.72
C GLU A 46 0.78 -19.03 2.83
N ASP A 47 -0.49 -19.18 2.47
CA ASP A 47 -1.60 -19.13 3.41
C ASP A 47 -1.43 -20.19 4.53
N GLY A 48 -1.69 -19.79 5.77
CA GLY A 48 -1.48 -20.64 6.94
C GLY A 48 0.00 -20.86 7.33
N LYS A 49 0.96 -20.17 6.69
CA LYS A 49 2.39 -20.23 7.04
C LYS A 49 2.91 -18.99 7.78
N ILE A 50 2.04 -18.19 8.39
CA ILE A 50 2.43 -17.07 9.27
C ILE A 50 3.31 -17.60 10.41
N ARG A 51 4.49 -17.00 10.58
CA ARG A 51 5.45 -17.29 11.65
C ARG A 51 5.65 -16.09 12.59
N ASP A 52 5.51 -14.89 12.06
CA ASP A 52 5.58 -13.65 12.83
C ASP A 52 4.48 -12.64 12.45
N ASN A 53 4.41 -11.52 13.17
CA ASN A 53 3.39 -10.50 12.92
C ASN A 53 3.63 -9.67 11.64
N TRP A 54 4.78 -9.82 10.99
CA TRP A 54 5.19 -9.11 9.78
C TRP A 54 4.95 -9.91 8.50
N ASP A 55 4.65 -11.21 8.63
CA ASP A 55 4.19 -12.07 7.54
C ASP A 55 2.80 -11.66 7.05
N TYR A 56 2.61 -11.69 5.74
CA TYR A 56 1.31 -11.46 5.10
C TYR A 56 0.99 -12.58 4.11
N GLU A 57 -0.23 -13.08 4.19
CA GLU A 57 -0.63 -14.26 3.40
C GLU A 57 -0.79 -13.93 1.91
N LEU A 58 -0.33 -14.86 1.07
CA LEU A 58 -0.29 -14.73 -0.38
C LEU A 58 -1.67 -14.44 -0.98
N THR A 59 -2.72 -15.13 -0.55
CA THR A 59 -4.07 -14.88 -1.08
C THR A 59 -4.54 -13.47 -0.77
N LYS A 60 -4.26 -12.96 0.44
CA LYS A 60 -4.58 -11.57 0.81
C LYS A 60 -3.80 -10.58 -0.06
N PHE A 61 -2.52 -10.85 -0.29
CA PHE A 61 -1.66 -10.02 -1.13
C PHE A 61 -2.16 -9.98 -2.59
N VAL A 62 -2.47 -11.14 -3.17
CA VAL A 62 -3.01 -11.24 -4.53
C VAL A 62 -4.36 -10.50 -4.65
N HIS A 63 -5.25 -10.62 -3.66
CA HIS A 63 -6.51 -9.87 -3.64
C HIS A 63 -6.31 -8.35 -3.60
N LEU A 64 -5.28 -7.87 -2.89
CA LEU A 64 -4.92 -6.46 -2.90
C LEU A 64 -4.38 -6.04 -4.26
N CYS A 65 -3.47 -6.80 -4.87
CA CYS A 65 -2.93 -6.52 -6.20
C CYS A 65 -4.01 -6.44 -7.27
N LYS A 66 -4.97 -7.38 -7.27
CA LYS A 66 -6.12 -7.35 -8.20
C LYS A 66 -6.92 -6.05 -8.05
N PHE A 67 -7.22 -5.65 -6.82
CA PHE A 67 -7.88 -4.38 -6.55
C PHE A 67 -7.07 -3.17 -7.05
N LEU A 68 -5.76 -3.14 -6.83
CA LEU A 68 -4.92 -2.05 -7.31
C LEU A 68 -4.90 -1.94 -8.84
N VAL A 69 -4.89 -3.07 -9.55
CA VAL A 69 -5.01 -3.10 -11.02
C VAL A 69 -6.36 -2.52 -11.45
N GLU A 70 -7.46 -2.98 -10.86
CA GLU A 70 -8.81 -2.49 -11.19
C GLU A 70 -8.96 -0.97 -10.94
N GLU A 71 -8.46 -0.45 -9.82
CA GLU A 71 -8.54 0.99 -9.52
C GLU A 71 -7.62 1.82 -10.41
N ARG A 72 -6.48 1.26 -10.85
CA ARG A 72 -5.61 1.89 -11.84
C ARG A 72 -6.27 1.96 -13.22
N GLU A 73 -6.92 0.89 -13.65
CA GLU A 73 -7.68 0.86 -14.92
C GLU A 73 -8.83 1.86 -14.92
N LYS A 74 -9.46 2.09 -13.75
CA LYS A 74 -10.48 3.15 -13.55
C LYS A 74 -9.90 4.55 -13.37
N GLN A 75 -8.57 4.71 -13.44
CA GLN A 75 -7.86 5.99 -13.27
C GLN A 75 -8.06 6.65 -11.90
N HIS A 76 -8.41 5.88 -10.86
CA HIS A 76 -8.55 6.39 -9.49
C HIS A 76 -7.19 6.56 -8.80
N LEU A 77 -6.23 5.69 -9.12
CA LEU A 77 -4.88 5.73 -8.56
C LEU A 77 -3.84 5.32 -9.60
N ASP A 78 -2.56 5.56 -9.28
CA ASP A 78 -1.42 5.02 -10.02
C ASP A 78 -0.53 4.23 -9.06
N VAL A 79 0.01 3.10 -9.52
CA VAL A 79 0.95 2.28 -8.75
C VAL A 79 2.34 2.55 -9.31
N VAL A 80 3.18 3.16 -8.47
CA VAL A 80 4.46 3.71 -8.86
C VAL A 80 5.54 3.32 -7.86
N THR A 81 6.79 3.51 -8.23
CA THR A 81 7.93 3.34 -7.34
C THR A 81 8.00 4.49 -6.32
N SER A 82 8.62 4.24 -5.18
CA SER A 82 8.87 5.28 -4.17
C SER A 82 9.67 6.47 -4.73
N MET A 83 10.56 6.21 -5.70
CA MET A 83 11.34 7.27 -6.37
C MET A 83 10.44 8.18 -7.22
N GLU A 84 9.47 7.62 -7.94
CA GLU A 84 8.51 8.42 -8.70
C GLU A 84 7.59 9.22 -7.77
N ILE A 85 7.18 8.67 -6.62
CA ILE A 85 6.46 9.43 -5.59
C ILE A 85 7.30 10.63 -5.14
N PHE A 86 8.57 10.40 -4.80
CA PHE A 86 9.48 11.47 -4.39
C PHE A 86 9.62 12.56 -5.45
N GLN A 87 9.77 12.18 -6.72
CA GLN A 87 9.88 13.13 -7.84
C GLN A 87 8.58 13.92 -8.08
N ARG A 88 7.40 13.31 -7.88
CA ARG A 88 6.09 13.96 -8.06
C ARG A 88 5.71 14.89 -6.91
N LEU A 89 6.22 14.67 -5.71
CA LEU A 89 5.91 15.46 -4.51
C LEU A 89 6.92 16.58 -4.23
N LYS A 90 8.08 16.55 -4.88
CA LYS A 90 9.05 17.66 -4.92
C LYS A 90 8.52 18.81 -5.78
#